data_AF-A0A7S0PF82-F1
#
_entry.id   AF-A0A7S0PF82-F1
#
_cell.length_a   1.000
_cell.length_b   1.000
_cell.length_c   1.000
_cell.angle_alpha   90.00
_cell.angle_beta   90.00
_cell.angle_gamma   90.00
#
_symmetry.space_group_name_H-M   'P 1'
#
loop_
_entity.id
_entity.type
_entity.pdbx_description
1 polymer ?
#
loop_
_entity_poly.entity_id
_entity_poly.type
_entity_poly.pdbx_seq_one_letter_code
_entity_poly.pdbx_strand_id
1 'polypeptide(L)'
;HSALPDRMIAAIAAIAAIVARVAAKAPPTAWPSEEPFWPRYPTRTLQVLDGTWDFVPAIAGVDPTAIPYEAAKELVDKSTSSMGVPGSCDVTAPGVEGPRGTFVYRTTFAGSPGVGSLLQFMACSFYCRVFVDGAELGDHRAGGYAPFWMAAPAASATRREVLVVVNNEFNSTTAPVHTGGGFYNYD
;
A
#
# COMPACT_ATOMS: atom_id res chain seq x y z
N HIS A 1 47.23 55.81 -9.96
CA HIS A 1 46.05 55.98 -10.83
C HIS A 1 46.01 54.81 -11.82
N SER A 2 45.25 53.76 -11.50
CA SER A 2 44.79 52.80 -12.49
C SER A 2 43.39 52.39 -12.04
N ALA A 3 42.39 53.05 -12.61
CA ALA A 3 41.00 52.68 -12.44
C ALA A 3 40.79 51.33 -13.14
N LEU A 4 40.08 50.42 -12.48
CA LEU A 4 39.61 49.19 -13.11
C LEU A 4 38.75 49.56 -14.33
N PRO A 5 39.00 48.98 -15.52
CA PRO A 5 38.27 49.36 -16.73
C PRO A 5 36.79 49.04 -16.56
N ASP A 6 35.91 49.96 -17.01
CA ASP A 6 34.45 49.94 -16.82
C ASP A 6 33.76 48.60 -17.17
N ARG A 7 34.39 47.78 -18.02
CA ARG A 7 33.93 46.43 -18.36
C ARG A 7 33.99 45.44 -17.19
N MET A 8 34.90 45.63 -16.25
CA MET A 8 35.07 44.75 -15.09
C MET A 8 34.05 45.03 -13.98
N ILE A 9 33.65 46.30 -13.82
CA ILE A 9 32.57 46.71 -12.90
C ILE A 9 31.22 46.20 -13.41
N ALA A 10 30.98 46.28 -14.73
CA ALA A 10 29.76 45.74 -15.35
C ALA A 10 29.64 44.21 -15.21
N ALA A 11 30.76 43.47 -15.29
CA ALA A 11 30.78 42.03 -15.11
C ALA A 11 30.45 41.60 -13.67
N ILE A 12 30.97 42.32 -12.66
CA ILE A 12 30.69 42.04 -11.24
C ILE A 12 29.23 42.35 -10.89
N ALA A 13 28.66 43.44 -11.42
CA ALA A 13 27.24 43.77 -11.24
C ALA A 13 26.31 42.74 -11.91
N ALA A 14 26.70 42.20 -13.07
CA ALA A 14 25.94 41.15 -13.75
C ALA A 14 25.95 39.82 -12.96
N ILE A 15 27.07 39.45 -12.34
CA ILE A 15 27.17 38.24 -11.51
C ILE A 15 26.34 38.38 -10.22
N ALA A 16 26.36 39.55 -9.56
CA ALA A 16 25.54 39.82 -8.39
C ALA A 16 24.03 39.77 -8.70
N ALA A 17 23.61 40.24 -9.88
CA ALA A 17 22.22 40.17 -10.33
C ALA A 17 21.76 38.74 -10.71
N ILE A 18 22.69 37.88 -11.15
CA ILE A 18 22.41 36.46 -11.42
C ILE A 18 22.27 35.67 -10.11
N VAL A 19 23.10 35.97 -9.10
CA VAL A 19 23.01 35.32 -7.78
C VAL A 19 21.75 35.77 -7.02
N ALA A 20 21.30 37.02 -7.19
CA ALA A 20 20.08 37.54 -6.57
C ALA A 20 18.76 37.06 -7.22
N ARG A 21 18.81 36.35 -8.35
CA ARG A 21 17.63 35.83 -9.08
C ARG A 21 17.44 34.33 -8.99
N VAL A 22 18.16 33.64 -8.11
CA VAL A 22 17.75 32.30 -7.69
C VAL A 22 16.51 32.50 -6.82
N ALA A 23 15.34 32.49 -7.46
CA ALA A 23 14.06 32.43 -6.78
C ALA A 23 14.16 31.33 -5.74
N ALA A 24 13.93 31.67 -4.47
CA ALA A 24 13.77 30.69 -3.43
C ALA A 24 12.76 29.66 -3.95
N LYS A 25 13.22 28.42 -4.14
CA LYS A 25 12.35 27.33 -4.55
C LYS A 25 11.22 27.33 -3.55
N ALA A 26 9.99 27.59 -4.01
CA ALA A 26 8.82 27.54 -3.15
C ALA A 26 8.91 26.24 -2.34
N PRO A 27 8.71 26.28 -1.01
CA PRO A 27 8.69 25.06 -0.23
C PRO A 27 7.73 24.10 -0.94
N PRO A 28 8.09 22.82 -1.10
CA PRO A 28 7.22 21.87 -1.77
C PRO A 28 5.85 22.02 -1.13
N THR A 29 4.86 22.44 -1.91
CA THR A 29 3.47 22.52 -1.48
C THR A 29 3.17 21.20 -0.82
N ALA A 30 2.78 21.23 0.46
CA ALA A 30 2.41 20.03 1.18
C ALA A 30 1.42 19.26 0.30
N TRP A 31 1.65 17.96 0.16
CA TRP A 31 0.75 17.10 -0.60
C TRP A 31 -0.69 17.31 -0.08
N PRO A 32 -1.69 17.31 -0.98
CA PRO A 32 -3.09 17.42 -0.56
C PRO A 32 -3.41 16.36 0.50
N SER A 33 -4.00 16.76 1.63
CA SER A 33 -4.46 15.82 2.66
C SER A 33 -5.76 15.12 2.28
N GLU A 34 -6.35 15.50 1.16
CA GLU A 34 -7.62 14.99 0.64
C GLU A 34 -7.53 14.91 -0.89
N GLU A 35 -8.22 13.93 -1.48
CA GLU A 35 -8.26 13.78 -2.93
C GLU A 35 -8.98 14.98 -3.61
N PRO A 36 -8.42 15.53 -4.71
CA PRO A 36 -8.96 16.72 -5.36
C PRO A 36 -10.21 16.48 -6.22
N PHE A 37 -10.77 15.26 -6.28
CA PHE A 37 -11.79 14.86 -7.26
C PHE A 37 -13.13 14.39 -6.64
N TRP A 38 -14.23 14.62 -7.37
CA TRP A 38 -15.63 14.33 -7.01
C TRP A 38 -16.08 12.93 -7.47
N PRO A 39 -17.01 12.26 -6.78
CA PRO A 39 -17.96 12.82 -5.82
C PRO A 39 -17.45 12.87 -4.38
N ARG A 40 -17.58 14.05 -3.73
CA ARG A 40 -17.40 14.20 -2.28
C ARG A 40 -18.63 13.65 -1.57
N TYR A 41 -18.39 12.75 -0.63
CA TYR A 41 -19.41 12.22 0.26
C TYR A 41 -19.17 12.79 1.66
N PRO A 42 -19.67 14.00 1.98
CA PRO A 42 -19.33 14.69 3.23
C PRO A 42 -19.80 13.95 4.50
N THR A 43 -20.69 12.97 4.35
CA THR A 43 -21.15 12.10 5.43
C THR A 43 -20.33 10.81 5.57
N ARG A 44 -19.40 10.53 4.65
CA ARG A 44 -18.52 9.38 4.71
C ARG A 44 -17.16 9.81 5.23
N THR A 45 -16.69 9.10 6.25
CA THR A 45 -15.30 9.17 6.68
C THR A 45 -14.50 8.20 5.83
N LEU A 46 -13.45 8.70 5.17
CA LEU A 46 -12.45 7.88 4.49
C LEU A 46 -11.23 7.74 5.39
N GLN A 47 -10.74 6.52 5.54
CA GLN A 47 -9.46 6.24 6.20
C GLN A 47 -8.57 5.48 5.23
N VAL A 48 -7.42 6.06 4.90
CA VAL A 48 -6.37 5.37 4.15
C VAL A 48 -5.67 4.42 5.14
N LEU A 49 -5.56 3.15 4.76
CA LEU A 49 -4.93 2.10 5.57
C LEU A 49 -3.50 1.80 5.12
N ASP A 50 -2.91 2.66 4.27
CA ASP A 50 -1.49 2.60 3.94
C ASP A 50 -0.63 2.86 5.19
N GLY A 51 0.57 2.29 5.20
CA GLY A 51 1.53 2.36 6.29
C GLY A 51 2.08 1.00 6.65
N THR A 52 2.59 0.87 7.87
CA THR A 52 3.19 -0.38 8.35
C THR A 52 2.12 -1.33 8.88
N TRP A 53 2.07 -2.54 8.32
CA TRP A 53 1.20 -3.63 8.76
C TRP A 53 2.03 -4.72 9.43
N ASP A 54 1.44 -5.41 10.40
CA ASP A 54 2.00 -6.66 10.90
C ASP A 54 1.94 -7.70 9.79
N PHE A 55 2.99 -8.51 9.67
CA PHE A 55 3.18 -9.35 8.50
C PHE A 55 3.74 -10.71 8.88
N VAL A 56 3.25 -11.77 8.24
CA VAL A 56 3.82 -13.12 8.27
C VAL A 56 4.44 -13.41 6.90
N PRO A 57 5.76 -13.68 6.82
CA PRO A 57 6.42 -14.07 5.58
C PRO A 57 5.86 -15.37 4.99
N ALA A 58 6.24 -15.65 3.74
CA ALA A 58 5.70 -16.75 2.96
C ALA A 58 5.76 -18.10 3.70
N ILE A 59 4.61 -18.77 3.76
CA ILE A 59 4.46 -20.16 4.16
C ILE A 59 4.13 -20.96 2.89
N ALA A 60 5.13 -21.67 2.37
CA ALA A 60 5.01 -22.39 1.10
C ALA A 60 4.05 -23.58 1.19
N GLY A 61 3.27 -23.83 0.12
CA GLY A 61 2.42 -25.01 -0.01
C GLY A 61 1.20 -25.05 0.92
N VAL A 62 0.86 -23.95 1.58
CA VAL A 62 -0.33 -23.84 2.43
C VAL A 62 -1.48 -23.25 1.62
N ASP A 63 -2.58 -24.00 1.52
CA ASP A 63 -3.81 -23.53 0.89
C ASP A 63 -4.39 -22.32 1.66
N PRO A 64 -4.43 -21.11 1.06
CA PRO A 64 -4.93 -19.92 1.73
C PRO A 64 -6.43 -19.98 2.03
N THR A 65 -7.19 -20.81 1.31
CA THR A 65 -8.64 -20.99 1.54
C THR A 65 -8.93 -21.83 2.79
N ALA A 66 -7.95 -22.60 3.25
CA ALA A 66 -8.07 -23.47 4.40
C ALA A 66 -7.65 -22.81 5.73
N ILE A 67 -7.05 -21.61 5.71
CA ILE A 67 -6.60 -20.92 6.92
C ILE A 67 -7.80 -20.22 7.59
N PRO A 68 -8.29 -20.67 8.76
CA PRO A 68 -9.32 -19.95 9.50
C PRO A 68 -8.74 -18.69 10.15
N TYR A 69 -9.62 -17.73 10.48
CA TYR A 69 -9.24 -16.48 11.13
C TYR A 69 -8.35 -16.68 12.35
N GLU A 70 -8.72 -17.56 13.29
CA GLU A 70 -7.96 -17.77 14.53
C GLU A 70 -6.53 -18.25 14.28
N ALA A 71 -6.33 -19.11 13.29
CA ALA A 71 -4.99 -19.58 12.93
C ALA A 71 -4.17 -18.46 12.27
N ALA A 72 -4.79 -17.68 11.38
CA ALA A 72 -4.12 -16.53 10.77
C ALA A 72 -3.74 -15.47 11.83
N LYS A 73 -4.65 -15.24 12.78
CA LYS A 73 -4.44 -14.35 13.91
C LYS A 73 -3.28 -14.82 14.80
N GLU A 74 -3.24 -16.11 15.14
CA GLU A 74 -2.15 -16.70 15.92
C GLU A 74 -0.80 -16.58 15.19
N LEU A 75 -0.76 -16.77 13.87
CA LEU A 75 0.45 -16.60 13.07
C LEU A 75 0.98 -15.17 13.16
N VAL A 76 0.12 -14.17 13.00
CA VAL A 76 0.54 -12.76 13.05
C VAL A 76 0.83 -12.28 14.48
N ASP A 77 0.15 -12.81 15.50
CA ASP A 77 0.46 -12.54 16.92
C ASP A 77 1.86 -13.04 17.33
N LYS A 78 2.36 -14.09 16.67
CA LYS A 78 3.71 -14.64 16.89
C LYS A 78 4.77 -14.04 15.97
N SER A 79 4.37 -13.32 14.93
CA SER A 79 5.31 -12.71 14.00
C SER A 79 5.91 -11.43 14.58
N THR A 80 7.19 -11.23 14.30
CA THR A 80 7.91 -9.97 14.57
C THR A 80 8.17 -9.18 13.29
N SER A 81 7.67 -9.66 12.16
CA SER A 81 7.86 -9.00 10.86
C SER A 81 6.77 -7.96 10.60
N SER A 82 7.12 -6.96 9.82
CA SER A 82 6.20 -5.93 9.34
C SER A 82 6.44 -5.65 7.86
N MET A 83 5.42 -5.11 7.20
CA MET A 83 5.46 -4.78 5.77
C MET A 83 4.86 -3.38 5.55
N GLY A 84 5.46 -2.60 4.66
CA GLY A 84 4.84 -1.38 4.17
C GLY A 84 3.71 -1.69 3.19
N VAL A 85 2.58 -1.03 3.35
CA VAL A 85 1.44 -1.06 2.42
C VAL A 85 1.24 0.36 1.88
N PRO A 86 1.19 0.57 0.55
CA PRO A 86 1.42 -0.42 -0.49
C PRO A 86 2.86 -0.96 -0.46
N GLY A 87 3.02 -2.23 -0.86
CA GLY A 87 4.30 -2.90 -0.91
C GLY A 87 4.15 -4.31 -1.47
N SER A 88 5.29 -4.92 -1.79
CA SER A 88 5.38 -6.27 -2.33
C SER A 88 6.11 -7.19 -1.34
N CYS A 89 5.79 -8.48 -1.34
CA CYS A 89 6.59 -9.50 -0.66
C CYS A 89 7.72 -10.06 -1.55
N ASP A 90 7.69 -9.75 -2.84
CA ASP A 90 8.66 -10.15 -3.88
C ASP A 90 9.76 -9.08 -4.02
N VAL A 91 10.33 -8.61 -2.90
CA VAL A 91 11.38 -7.56 -2.89
C VAL A 91 12.76 -8.20 -2.88
N THR A 92 13.11 -8.85 -3.98
CA THR A 92 14.43 -9.45 -4.22
C THR A 92 15.22 -8.67 -5.26
N ALA A 93 16.51 -9.00 -5.40
CA ALA A 93 17.33 -8.43 -6.46
C ALA A 93 16.73 -8.74 -7.85
N PRO A 94 16.81 -7.82 -8.82
CA PRO A 94 16.30 -8.08 -10.18
C PRO A 94 16.85 -9.39 -10.76
N GLY A 95 15.97 -10.21 -11.35
CA GLY A 95 16.32 -11.52 -11.88
C GLY A 95 16.29 -12.67 -10.86
N VAL A 96 16.07 -12.37 -9.58
CA VAL A 96 15.87 -13.37 -8.53
C VAL A 96 14.40 -13.41 -8.18
N GLU A 97 13.80 -14.59 -8.30
CA GLU A 97 12.42 -14.80 -7.84
C GLU A 97 12.37 -14.68 -6.31
N GLY A 98 11.49 -13.82 -5.81
CA GLY A 98 11.20 -13.73 -4.39
C GLY A 98 10.29 -14.84 -3.88
N PRO A 99 9.96 -14.79 -2.59
CA PRO A 99 9.29 -15.89 -1.94
C PRO A 99 7.88 -16.11 -2.50
N ARG A 100 7.55 -17.38 -2.73
CA ARG A 100 6.21 -17.85 -3.09
C ARG A 100 5.55 -18.54 -1.90
N GLY A 101 4.27 -18.29 -1.67
CA GLY A 101 3.51 -18.95 -0.62
C GLY A 101 2.31 -18.15 -0.15
N THR A 102 1.79 -18.55 1.01
CA THR A 102 0.75 -17.83 1.73
C THR A 102 1.36 -16.88 2.76
N PHE A 103 0.83 -15.66 2.79
CA PHE A 103 1.22 -14.56 3.67
C PHE A 103 0.01 -14.14 4.50
N VAL A 104 0.27 -13.51 5.63
CA VAL A 104 -0.78 -12.91 6.46
C VAL A 104 -0.41 -11.47 6.78
N TYR A 105 -1.36 -10.57 6.56
CA TYR A 105 -1.24 -9.15 6.85
C TYR A 105 -2.27 -8.76 7.90
N ARG A 106 -1.90 -7.90 8.84
CA ARG A 106 -2.84 -7.33 9.81
C ARG A 106 -2.56 -5.85 10.04
N THR A 107 -3.64 -5.06 10.13
CA THR A 107 -3.59 -3.73 10.72
C THR A 107 -4.85 -3.44 11.51
N THR A 108 -4.88 -2.28 12.18
CA THR A 108 -6.08 -1.80 12.88
C THR A 108 -6.51 -0.45 12.37
N PHE A 109 -7.81 -0.20 12.40
CA PHE A 109 -8.40 1.04 11.91
C PHE A 109 -9.49 1.56 12.86
N ALA A 110 -9.89 2.81 12.66
CA ALA A 110 -10.92 3.43 13.49
C ALA A 110 -12.30 2.99 13.01
N GLY A 111 -13.08 2.41 13.93
CA GLY A 111 -14.48 2.07 13.74
C GLY A 111 -15.40 3.10 14.39
N SER A 112 -16.64 3.17 13.91
CA SER A 112 -17.73 3.87 14.59
C SER A 112 -18.77 2.83 15.02
N PRO A 113 -18.95 2.59 16.34
CA PRO A 113 -19.89 1.58 16.82
C PRO A 113 -21.28 1.72 16.20
N GLY A 114 -21.85 0.60 15.74
CA GLY A 114 -23.14 0.56 15.06
C GLY A 114 -23.10 0.96 13.57
N VAL A 115 -21.94 1.34 13.02
CA VAL A 115 -21.79 1.77 11.62
C VAL A 115 -20.96 0.74 10.85
N GLY A 116 -21.48 0.31 9.69
CA GLY A 116 -20.76 -0.57 8.75
C GLY A 116 -19.67 0.19 7.98
N SER A 117 -18.75 -0.56 7.38
CA SER A 117 -17.65 0.03 6.61
C SER A 117 -17.54 -0.63 5.24
N LEU A 118 -16.98 0.08 4.27
CA LEU A 118 -16.59 -0.49 2.98
C LEU A 118 -15.07 -0.50 2.93
N LEU A 119 -14.48 -1.68 2.83
CA LEU A 119 -13.05 -1.83 2.68
C LEU A 119 -12.73 -1.94 1.19
N GLN A 120 -11.90 -1.02 0.69
CA GLN A 120 -11.49 -0.98 -0.71
C GLN A 120 -10.00 -1.32 -0.82
N PHE A 121 -9.69 -2.30 -1.66
CA PHE A 121 -8.33 -2.64 -2.06
C PHE A 121 -8.12 -2.18 -3.49
N MET A 122 -7.07 -1.41 -3.72
CA MET A 122 -6.70 -1.00 -5.08
C MET A 122 -6.01 -2.14 -5.85
N ALA A 123 -5.33 -3.03 -5.13
CA ALA A 123 -4.63 -4.19 -5.66
C ALA A 123 -4.40 -5.20 -4.53
N CYS A 124 -4.43 -6.50 -4.85
CA CYS A 124 -4.00 -7.56 -3.94
C CYS A 124 -3.68 -8.83 -4.74
N SER A 125 -2.42 -9.28 -4.71
CA SER A 125 -1.89 -10.24 -5.68
C SER A 125 -1.49 -11.57 -5.03
N PHE A 126 -1.87 -12.74 -5.55
CA PHE A 126 -2.88 -12.99 -6.60
C PHE A 126 -4.26 -13.32 -6.01
N TYR A 127 -4.24 -14.03 -4.89
CA TYR A 127 -5.40 -14.40 -4.11
C TYR A 127 -5.39 -13.62 -2.80
N CYS A 128 -6.55 -13.09 -2.39
CA CYS A 128 -6.69 -12.46 -1.08
C CYS A 128 -8.00 -12.85 -0.42
N ARG A 129 -7.95 -13.24 0.86
CA ARG A 129 -9.10 -13.51 1.71
C ARG A 129 -9.09 -12.56 2.89
N VAL A 130 -10.22 -11.93 3.15
CA VAL A 130 -10.30 -10.77 4.05
C VAL A 130 -11.21 -11.07 5.24
N PHE A 131 -10.72 -10.72 6.43
CA PHE A 131 -11.45 -10.79 7.67
C PHE A 131 -11.47 -9.42 8.35
N VAL A 132 -12.58 -9.07 8.99
CA VAL A 132 -12.69 -7.90 9.86
C VAL A 132 -13.31 -8.31 11.20
N ASP A 133 -12.61 -8.04 12.29
CA ASP A 133 -13.00 -8.44 13.66
C ASP A 133 -13.40 -9.92 13.78
N GLY A 134 -12.69 -10.79 13.06
CA GLY A 134 -12.96 -12.23 12.99
C GLY A 134 -14.05 -12.68 12.01
N ALA A 135 -14.83 -11.75 11.45
CA ALA A 135 -15.82 -12.07 10.42
C ALA A 135 -15.16 -12.11 9.03
N GLU A 136 -15.33 -13.23 8.32
CA GLU A 136 -14.92 -13.34 6.92
C GLU A 136 -15.81 -12.48 6.01
N LEU A 137 -15.18 -11.64 5.19
CA LEU A 137 -15.87 -10.83 4.20
C LEU A 137 -15.94 -11.49 2.82
N GLY A 138 -14.98 -12.37 2.52
CA GLY A 138 -14.89 -13.13 1.28
C GLY A 138 -13.46 -13.20 0.73
N ASP A 139 -13.35 -13.63 -0.53
CA ASP A 139 -12.10 -13.72 -1.25
C ASP A 139 -12.09 -12.98 -2.60
N HIS A 140 -10.89 -12.66 -3.08
CA HIS A 140 -10.62 -12.05 -4.37
C HIS A 140 -9.68 -12.95 -5.17
N ARG A 141 -10.10 -13.34 -6.37
CA ARG A 141 -9.38 -14.26 -7.27
C ARG A 141 -9.04 -13.66 -8.64
N ALA A 142 -9.45 -12.42 -8.89
CA ALA A 142 -9.25 -11.77 -10.18
C ALA A 142 -7.84 -11.18 -10.37
N GLY A 143 -6.88 -11.60 -9.54
CA GLY A 143 -5.46 -11.27 -9.63
C GLY A 143 -5.10 -9.90 -9.06
N GLY A 144 -3.82 -9.57 -9.14
CA GLY A 144 -3.22 -8.42 -8.46
C GLY A 144 -3.59 -7.03 -8.99
N TYR A 145 -4.32 -6.93 -10.10
CA TYR A 145 -4.46 -5.68 -10.87
C TYR A 145 -5.90 -5.12 -10.90
N ALA A 146 -6.86 -5.84 -10.33
CA ALA A 146 -8.25 -5.43 -10.29
C ALA A 146 -8.60 -4.84 -8.90
N PRO A 147 -9.04 -3.58 -8.81
CA PRO A 147 -9.54 -3.07 -7.54
C PRO A 147 -10.82 -3.80 -7.16
N PHE A 148 -11.01 -4.00 -5.86
CA PHE A 148 -12.22 -4.63 -5.32
C PHE A 148 -12.60 -4.00 -3.98
N TRP A 149 -13.84 -4.23 -3.55
CA TRP A 149 -14.33 -3.79 -2.27
C TRP A 149 -15.16 -4.87 -1.58
N MET A 150 -15.17 -4.83 -0.26
CA MET A 150 -15.95 -5.73 0.57
C MET A 150 -16.65 -4.94 1.68
N ALA A 151 -17.92 -5.24 1.92
CA ALA A 151 -18.68 -4.63 3.00
C ALA A 151 -18.35 -5.32 4.32
N ALA A 152 -17.86 -4.55 5.30
CA ALA A 152 -17.65 -5.01 6.66
C ALA A 152 -18.92 -4.75 7.49
N PRO A 153 -19.28 -5.65 8.42
CA PRO A 153 -20.43 -5.47 9.29
C PRO A 153 -20.27 -4.24 10.18
N ALA A 154 -21.36 -3.81 10.82
CA ALA A 154 -21.36 -2.71 11.78
C ALA A 154 -20.31 -2.95 12.87
N ALA A 155 -19.51 -1.92 13.17
CA ALA A 155 -18.47 -2.03 14.18
C ALA A 155 -19.10 -2.26 15.57
N SER A 156 -18.51 -3.17 16.35
CA SER A 156 -18.84 -3.33 17.77
C SER A 156 -18.01 -2.41 18.68
N ALA A 157 -16.87 -1.92 18.17
CA ALA A 157 -15.90 -1.10 18.90
C ALA A 157 -15.35 0.05 18.05
N THR A 158 -14.64 0.97 18.71
CA THR A 158 -14.00 2.13 18.05
C THR A 158 -12.65 1.78 17.41
N ARG A 159 -12.08 0.63 17.73
CA ARG A 159 -10.89 0.08 17.09
C ARG A 159 -11.26 -1.27 16.49
N ARG A 160 -10.97 -1.42 15.21
CA ARG A 160 -11.26 -2.63 14.43
C ARG A 160 -9.97 -3.23 13.90
N GLU A 161 -10.00 -4.53 13.68
CA GLU A 161 -8.89 -5.27 13.07
C GLU A 161 -9.29 -5.70 11.66
N VAL A 162 -8.37 -5.53 10.70
CA VAL A 162 -8.44 -6.20 9.40
C VAL A 162 -7.29 -7.18 9.32
N LEU A 163 -7.61 -8.40 8.89
CA LEU A 163 -6.64 -9.44 8.62
C LEU A 163 -6.84 -9.91 7.18
N VAL A 164 -5.75 -10.03 6.43
CA VAL A 164 -5.76 -10.45 5.03
C VAL A 164 -4.81 -11.62 4.85
N VAL A 165 -5.34 -12.75 4.40
CA VAL A 165 -4.56 -13.90 3.94
C VAL A 165 -4.31 -13.73 2.45
N VAL A 166 -3.05 -13.71 2.04
CA VAL A 166 -2.63 -13.46 0.65
C VAL A 166 -1.86 -14.67 0.14
N ASN A 167 -2.00 -15.02 -1.13
CA ASN A 167 -1.17 -16.06 -1.75
C ASN A 167 -0.76 -15.65 -3.17
N ASN A 168 0.53 -15.87 -3.48
CA ASN A 168 1.12 -15.54 -4.78
C ASN A 168 1.62 -16.77 -5.56
N GLU A 169 1.24 -17.98 -5.14
CA GLU A 169 1.54 -19.22 -5.85
C GLU A 169 0.62 -19.33 -7.07
N PHE A 170 1.18 -19.76 -8.19
CA PHE A 170 0.40 -20.01 -9.39
C PHE A 170 -0.53 -21.20 -9.19
N ASN A 171 -1.78 -21.05 -9.62
CA ASN A 171 -2.76 -22.11 -9.62
C ASN A 171 -3.72 -21.95 -10.80
N SER A 172 -4.56 -22.95 -11.02
CA SER A 172 -5.51 -22.97 -12.14
C SER A 172 -6.78 -22.16 -11.92
N THR A 173 -6.96 -21.53 -10.75
CA THR A 173 -8.23 -20.92 -10.32
C THR A 173 -8.12 -19.43 -10.00
N THR A 174 -6.92 -18.86 -10.00
CA THR A 174 -6.63 -17.47 -9.66
C THR A 174 -5.86 -16.82 -10.78
N ALA A 175 -6.28 -15.63 -11.22
CA ALA A 175 -5.54 -14.91 -12.24
C ALA A 175 -4.20 -14.38 -11.67
N PRO A 176 -3.11 -14.40 -12.45
CA PRO A 176 -2.98 -14.96 -13.78
C PRO A 176 -2.93 -16.50 -13.77
N VAL A 177 -3.78 -17.14 -14.58
CA VAL A 177 -3.83 -18.62 -14.71
C VAL A 177 -2.71 -19.19 -15.60
N HIS A 178 -1.80 -18.34 -16.09
CA HIS A 178 -0.75 -18.71 -17.04
C HIS A 178 0.63 -18.54 -16.39
N THR A 179 1.48 -19.55 -16.52
CA THR A 179 2.84 -19.60 -15.94
C THR A 179 3.93 -19.08 -16.88
N GLY A 180 3.57 -18.44 -18.00
CA GLY A 180 4.47 -18.15 -19.12
C GLY A 180 4.65 -16.66 -19.47
N GLY A 181 4.36 -15.73 -18.55
CA GLY A 181 4.59 -14.30 -18.76
C GLY A 181 6.06 -13.92 -18.60
N GLY A 182 6.62 -13.14 -19.54
CA GLY A 182 7.99 -12.61 -19.47
C GLY A 182 8.16 -11.41 -18.53
N PHE A 183 7.38 -11.33 -17.45
CA PHE A 183 7.34 -10.23 -16.49
C PHE A 183 7.13 -10.75 -15.06
N TYR A 184 7.69 -10.04 -14.08
CA TYR A 184 7.35 -10.25 -12.68
C TYR A 184 5.98 -9.62 -12.40
N ASN A 185 5.19 -10.22 -11.52
CA ASN A 185 3.85 -9.71 -11.20
C ASN A 185 3.84 -8.68 -10.06
N TYR A 186 5.02 -8.20 -9.70
CA TYR A 186 5.27 -7.30 -8.61
C TYR A 186 6.30 -6.29 -9.13
N ASP A 187 5.89 -5.03 -9.25
CA ASP A 187 6.73 -3.89 -9.61
C ASP A 187 6.73 -2.87 -8.46
#